data_AF-A0A950D1E9-F1
#
_entry.id   AF-A0A950D1E9-F1
#
_cell.length_a   1.000
_cell.length_b   1.000
_cell.length_c   1.000
_cell.angle_alpha   90.00
_cell.angle_beta   90.00
_cell.angle_gamma   90.00
#
_symmetry.space_group_name_H-M   'P 1'
#
loop_
_entity.id
_entity.type
_entity.pdbx_description
1 polymer ?
#
loop_
_entity_poly.entity_id
_entity_poly.type
_entity_poly.pdbx_seq_one_letter_code
_entity_poly.pdbx_strand_id
1 'polypeptide(L)'
;PSFAAVLHGRVAPGLPLEQLFATARIVMGRRGQVFSEAEEHLYLDLYERTRLERERAFQKAHDRRSEGWPVSAVMIPQNGR
;
A
#
# COMPACT_ATOMS: atom_id res chain seq x y z
N PRO A 1 -6.17 -0.04 11.68
CA PRO A 1 -5.88 -0.71 10.38
C PRO A 1 -5.32 0.31 9.38
N SER A 2 -4.23 -0.04 8.68
CA SER A 2 -3.77 0.74 7.52
C SER A 2 -4.33 0.11 6.25
N PHE A 3 -4.89 0.93 5.35
CA PHE A 3 -5.44 0.48 4.06
C PHE A 3 -4.39 0.42 2.94
N ALA A 4 -3.15 0.83 3.24
CA ALA A 4 -2.01 0.76 2.35
C ALA A 4 -0.82 0.12 3.08
N ALA A 5 0.03 -0.56 2.32
CA ALA A 5 1.34 -1.00 2.78
C ALA A 5 2.38 0.05 2.40
N VAL A 6 3.29 0.36 3.34
CA VAL A 6 4.42 1.25 3.07
C VAL A 6 5.71 0.52 3.43
N LEU A 7 6.61 0.38 2.46
CA LEU A 7 7.93 -0.22 2.65
C LEU A 7 8.99 0.56 1.87
N HIS A 8 10.06 0.96 2.53
CA HIS A 8 11.18 1.73 1.93
C HIS A 8 10.71 2.94 1.09
N GLY A 9 9.74 3.70 1.61
CA GLY A 9 9.19 4.88 0.93
C GLY A 9 8.30 4.57 -0.28
N ARG A 10 7.99 3.30 -0.52
CA ARG A 10 7.03 2.86 -1.55
C ARG A 10 5.69 2.57 -0.91
N VAL A 11 4.62 3.00 -1.57
CA VAL A 11 3.23 2.75 -1.18
C VAL A 11 2.66 1.70 -2.12
N ALA A 12 2.00 0.69 -1.55
CA ALA A 12 1.34 -0.38 -2.29
C ALA A 12 -0.04 -0.68 -1.65
N PRO A 13 -0.93 -1.38 -2.37
CA PRO A 13 -2.14 -1.91 -1.76
C PRO A 13 -1.83 -2.70 -0.47
N GLY A 14 -2.64 -2.46 0.56
CA GLY A 14 -2.58 -3.20 1.81
C GLY A 14 -3.27 -4.57 1.72
N LEU A 15 -3.49 -5.19 2.87
CA LEU A 15 -4.34 -6.39 2.96
C LEU A 15 -5.79 -6.06 2.59
N PRO A 16 -6.54 -7.04 2.05
CA PRO A 16 -7.99 -6.89 1.85
C PRO A 16 -8.71 -6.52 3.16
N LEU A 17 -9.77 -5.73 3.05
CA LEU A 17 -10.49 -5.19 4.20
C LEU A 17 -11.01 -6.29 5.14
N GLU A 18 -11.49 -7.40 4.59
CA GLU A 18 -11.92 -8.58 5.36
C GLU A 18 -10.79 -9.17 6.22
N GLN A 19 -9.57 -9.23 5.69
CA GLN A 19 -8.42 -9.73 6.44
C GLN A 19 -8.00 -8.75 7.55
N LEU A 20 -8.16 -7.45 7.32
CA LEU A 20 -7.95 -6.42 8.34
C LEU A 20 -8.97 -6.58 9.49
N PHE A 21 -10.24 -6.88 9.19
CA PHE A 21 -11.27 -7.14 10.20
C PHE A 21 -11.04 -8.44 10.96
N ALA A 22 -10.63 -9.51 10.26
CA ALA A 22 -10.24 -10.76 10.92
C ALA A 22 -9.08 -10.53 11.90
N THR A 23 -8.08 -9.74 11.49
CA THR A 23 -6.95 -9.37 12.34
C THR A 23 -7.41 -8.55 13.55
N ALA A 24 -8.29 -7.57 13.35
CA ALA A 24 -8.83 -6.75 14.42
C ALA A 24 -9.57 -7.59 15.47
N ARG A 25 -10.45 -8.52 15.03
CA ARG A 25 -11.17 -9.46 15.91
C ARG A 25 -10.21 -10.30 16.75
N ILE A 26 -9.13 -10.84 16.15
CA ILE A 26 -8.13 -11.62 16.87
C ILE A 26 -7.38 -10.76 17.91
N VAL A 27 -6.88 -9.59 17.50
CA VAL A 27 -6.05 -8.74 18.36
C VAL A 27 -6.87 -8.15 19.51
N MET A 28 -8.09 -7.71 19.25
CA MET A 28 -9.00 -7.20 20.28
C MET A 28 -9.49 -8.32 21.20
N GLY A 29 -9.80 -9.50 20.65
CA GLY A 29 -10.20 -10.67 21.44
C GLY A 29 -9.14 -11.09 22.46
N ARG A 30 -7.85 -11.02 22.10
CA ARG A 30 -6.72 -11.24 23.04
C ARG A 30 -6.71 -10.27 24.24
N ARG A 31 -7.39 -9.14 24.13
CA ARG A 31 -7.51 -8.10 25.17
C ARG A 31 -8.88 -8.11 25.85
N GLY A 32 -9.71 -9.12 25.59
CA GLY A 32 -11.08 -9.19 26.10
C GLY A 32 -12.02 -8.14 25.49
N GLN A 33 -11.66 -7.58 24.34
CA GLN A 33 -12.45 -6.58 23.62
C GLN A 33 -13.13 -7.22 22.40
N VAL A 34 -14.31 -6.70 22.06
CA VAL A 34 -15.06 -7.11 20.87
C VAL A 34 -14.87 -6.06 19.79
N PHE A 35 -14.51 -6.48 18.59
CA PHE A 35 -14.61 -5.64 17.40
C PHE A 35 -16.06 -5.64 16.93
N SER A 36 -16.76 -4.55 17.20
CA SER A 36 -18.20 -4.39 17.00
C SER A 36 -18.59 -4.09 15.55
N GLU A 37 -19.88 -4.29 15.24
CA GLU A 37 -20.45 -3.94 13.94
C GLU A 37 -20.34 -2.44 13.63
N ALA A 38 -20.44 -1.58 14.66
CA ALA A 38 -20.27 -0.13 14.49
C ALA A 38 -18.84 0.23 14.08
N GLU A 39 -17.83 -0.43 14.65
CA GLU A 39 -16.43 -0.26 14.25
C GLU A 39 -16.20 -0.80 12.83
N GLU A 40 -16.81 -1.94 12.48
CA GLU A 40 -16.76 -2.49 11.13
C GLU A 40 -17.32 -1.52 10.09
N HIS A 41 -18.52 -0.97 10.32
CA HIS A 41 -19.12 0.06 9.46
C HIS A 41 -18.27 1.32 9.37
N LEU A 42 -17.70 1.79 10.49
CA LEU A 42 -16.79 2.93 10.49
C LEU A 42 -15.60 2.70 9.55
N TYR A 43 -14.99 1.53 9.60
CA TYR A 43 -13.85 1.22 8.74
C TYR A 43 -14.24 0.97 7.29
N LEU A 44 -15.41 0.40 7.01
CA LEU A 44 -15.98 0.30 5.67
C LEU A 44 -16.15 1.69 5.05
N ASP A 45 -16.81 2.60 5.78
CA ASP A 45 -17.00 3.99 5.35
C ASP A 45 -15.67 4.69 5.10
N LEU A 46 -14.71 4.55 6.01
CA LEU A 46 -13.39 5.16 5.84
C LEU A 46 -12.64 4.57 4.64
N TYR A 47 -12.78 3.26 4.41
CA TYR A 47 -12.18 2.58 3.26
C TYR A 47 -12.76 3.11 1.95
N GLU A 48 -14.08 3.30 1.85
CA GLU A 48 -14.69 3.86 0.65
C GLU A 48 -14.37 5.35 0.47
N ARG A 49 -14.47 6.15 1.53
CA ARG A 49 -14.18 7.60 1.49
C ARG A 49 -12.76 7.91 1.02
N THR A 50 -11.80 7.05 1.36
CA THR A 50 -10.39 7.26 1.02
C THR A 50 -9.95 6.52 -0.26
N ARG A 51 -10.90 5.97 -1.04
CA ARG A 51 -10.59 5.17 -2.24
C ARG A 51 -9.79 5.96 -3.27
N LEU A 52 -10.17 7.19 -3.55
CA LEU A 52 -9.52 8.02 -4.58
C LEU A 52 -8.10 8.43 -4.17
N GLU A 53 -7.89 8.76 -2.89
CA GLU A 53 -6.58 9.11 -2.34
C GLU A 53 -5.63 7.92 -2.40
N ARG A 54 -6.11 6.72 -2.07
CA ARG A 54 -5.32 5.48 -2.19
C ARG A 54 -4.94 5.20 -3.63
N GLU A 55 -5.90 5.28 -4.56
CA GLU A 55 -5.64 5.06 -5.99
C GLU A 55 -4.56 6.02 -6.51
N ARG A 56 -4.68 7.32 -6.20
CA ARG A 56 -3.67 8.32 -6.56
C ARG A 56 -2.30 8.03 -5.95
N ALA A 57 -2.26 7.60 -4.69
CA ALA A 57 -1.02 7.25 -4.02
C ALA A 57 -0.34 6.03 -4.66
N PHE A 58 -1.11 5.02 -5.07
CA PHE A 58 -0.61 3.83 -5.75
C PHE A 58 -0.11 4.15 -7.16
N GLN A 59 -0.87 4.95 -7.92
CA GLN A 59 -0.44 5.41 -9.25
C GLN A 59 0.85 6.23 -9.18
N LYS A 60 0.94 7.20 -8.27
CA LYS A 60 2.16 8.01 -8.08
C LYS A 60 3.37 7.15 -7.69
N ALA A 61 3.16 6.11 -6.89
CA ALA A 61 4.23 5.18 -6.52
C ALA A 61 4.70 4.34 -7.72
N HIS A 62 3.80 3.99 -8.63
CA HIS A 62 4.08 3.32 -9.89
C HIS A 62 4.81 4.23 -10.90
N ASP A 63 4.39 5.48 -11.05
CA ASP A 63 5.01 6.45 -11.98
C ASP A 63 6.46 6.78 -11.58
N ARG A 64 6.75 6.87 -10.27
CA ARG A 64 8.13 6.95 -9.77
C ARG A 64 9.00 5.72 -10.07
N ARG A 65 8.43 4.64 -10.61
CA ARG A 65 9.16 3.47 -11.10
C ARG A 65 9.43 3.57 -12.60
N SER A 66 8.58 4.27 -13.36
CA SER A 66 8.76 4.49 -14.80
C SER A 66 9.78 5.58 -15.11
N GLU A 67 10.07 6.47 -14.14
CA GLU A 67 11.32 7.25 -14.09
C GLU A 67 12.51 6.33 -13.76
N GLY A 68 12.71 5.31 -14.60
CA GLY A 68 13.96 4.57 -14.66
C GLY A 68 15.06 5.55 -15.05
N TRP A 69 16.19 5.49 -14.35
CA TRP A 69 17.40 6.23 -14.67
C TRP A 69 17.66 6.20 -16.18
N PRO A 70 18.18 7.28 -16.79
CA PRO A 70 18.71 7.16 -18.14
C PRO A 70 19.81 6.12 -18.02
N VAL A 71 19.60 4.94 -18.59
CA VAL A 71 20.69 4.06 -19.00
C VAL A 71 21.46 4.91 -19.99
N SER A 72 22.39 5.70 -19.45
CA SER A 72 23.41 6.37 -20.22
C SER A 72 24.05 5.23 -20.98
N ALA A 73 23.78 5.20 -22.29
CA ALA A 73 24.40 4.27 -23.20
C ALA A 73 25.90 4.38 -22.95
N VAL A 74 26.45 3.44 -22.20
CA VAL A 74 27.89 3.27 -22.06
C VAL A 74 28.32 2.81 -23.45
N MET A 75 28.64 3.78 -24.28
CA MET A 75 29.34 3.60 -25.53
C MET A 75 30.76 3.22 -25.12
N ILE A 76 31.04 1.92 -25.01
CA ILE A 76 32.40 1.43 -24.81
C ILE A 76 33.16 1.73 -26.11
N PRO A 77 34.19 2.61 -26.12
CA PRO A 77 35.01 2.79 -27.30
C PRO A 77 35.80 1.49 -27.53
N GLN A 78 35.60 0.89 -28.71
CA GLN A 78 36.38 -0.22 -29.21
C GLN A 78 37.79 0.31 -29.55
N ASN A 79 38.72 0.23 -28.60
CA ASN A 79 40.13 0.49 -28.87
C ASN A 79 40.87 -0.84 -29.15
N GLY A 80 41.32 -0.96 -30.40
CA GLY A 80 42.68 -1.41 -30.75
C GLY A 80 43.03 -2.89 -30.60
N ARG A 81 43.20 -3.55 -31.75
CA ARG A 81 44.38 -4.38 -32.01
C ARG A 81 45.07 -3.86 -33.26
#